data_AF-A0A1Y0I6K6-F1
#
_entry.id   AF-A0A1Y0I6K6-F1
#
_cell.length_a   1.000
_cell.length_b   1.000
_cell.length_c   1.000
_cell.angle_alpha   90.00
_cell.angle_beta   90.00
_cell.angle_gamma   90.00
#
_symmetry.space_group_name_H-M   'P 1'
#
loop_
_entity.id
_entity.type
_entity.pdbx_description
1 polymer ?
#
loop_
_entity_poly.entity_id
_entity_poly.type
_entity_poly.pdbx_seq_one_letter_code
_entity_poly.pdbx_strand_id
1 'polypeptide(L)'
;MAFIQEIKQHMKFQTCLENIGLTQDEKEIIDACLQALSLEVSEYTSILNDLASMESSGIDVACIYLDNDSDDCICQKFEGVCFTYLDEYATVSRPKANHILNRSIEILDLELDWKGIQA
;
A
#
# COMPACT_ATOMS: atom_id res chain seq x y z
N MET A 1 8.31 -28.91 -15.97
CA MET A 1 8.80 -28.13 -14.80
C MET A 1 9.39 -26.83 -15.30
N ALA A 2 8.56 -25.85 -15.66
CA ALA A 2 9.01 -24.56 -16.19
C ALA A 2 7.93 -23.50 -15.96
N PHE A 3 7.56 -23.24 -14.70
CA PHE A 3 6.57 -22.19 -14.38
C PHE A 3 6.94 -21.34 -13.15
N ILE A 4 8.05 -21.65 -12.47
CA ILE A 4 8.46 -20.92 -11.25
C ILE A 4 9.39 -19.73 -11.60
N GLN A 5 9.72 -19.53 -12.88
CA GLN A 5 10.68 -18.50 -13.32
C GLN A 5 10.07 -17.21 -13.89
N GLU A 6 8.76 -17.13 -14.13
CA GLU A 6 8.13 -15.97 -14.77
C GLU A 6 7.40 -15.00 -13.81
N ILE A 7 7.34 -15.31 -12.51
CA ILE A 7 6.89 -14.36 -11.47
C ILE A 7 8.11 -13.82 -10.71
N LYS A 8 9.15 -13.43 -11.44
CA LYS A 8 9.84 -12.19 -11.06
C LYS A 8 9.05 -11.06 -11.70
N GLN A 9 7.79 -10.90 -11.30
CA GLN A 9 7.08 -9.65 -11.55
C GLN A 9 7.97 -8.57 -10.95
N HIS A 10 8.42 -7.64 -11.79
CA HIS A 10 9.27 -6.55 -11.38
C HIS A 10 8.54 -5.81 -10.25
N MET A 11 9.03 -5.95 -9.01
CA MET A 11 8.52 -5.19 -7.87
C MET A 11 8.78 -3.71 -8.14
N LYS A 12 7.82 -3.02 -8.76
CA LYS A 12 7.96 -1.63 -9.19
C LYS A 12 8.31 -0.73 -8.01
N PHE A 13 7.79 -1.06 -6.83
CA PHE A 13 7.99 -0.34 -5.59
C PHE A 13 8.97 -1.05 -4.64
N GLN A 14 9.85 -1.91 -5.16
CA GLN A 14 10.83 -2.63 -4.33
C GLN A 14 11.61 -1.68 -3.39
N THR A 15 12.01 -0.51 -3.91
CA THR A 15 12.73 0.51 -3.15
C THR A 15 11.90 1.16 -2.04
N CYS A 16 10.57 1.17 -2.12
CA CYS A 16 9.69 1.58 -1.02
C CYS A 16 9.74 0.61 0.17
N LEU A 17 10.11 -0.64 -0.10
CA LEU A 17 9.96 -1.77 0.81
C LEU A 17 11.28 -2.25 1.42
N GLU A 18 12.39 -1.63 1.03
CA GLU A 18 13.73 -1.93 1.54
C GLU A 18 13.95 -1.34 2.93
N ASN A 19 14.70 -2.07 3.76
CA ASN A 19 15.14 -1.62 5.10
C ASN A 19 14.05 -1.32 6.14
N ILE A 20 12.79 -1.70 5.89
CA ILE A 20 11.66 -1.49 6.83
C ILE A 20 11.21 -2.76 7.59
N GLY A 21 11.96 -3.86 7.46
CA GLY A 21 11.76 -5.08 8.24
C GLY A 21 10.43 -5.78 7.94
N LEU A 22 10.09 -5.89 6.66
CA LEU A 22 8.97 -6.69 6.16
C LEU A 22 9.46 -8.06 5.69
N THR A 23 8.64 -9.07 5.87
CA THR A 23 8.77 -10.40 5.27
C THR A 23 8.61 -10.33 3.74
N GLN A 24 9.00 -11.39 3.03
CA GLN A 24 8.87 -11.42 1.58
C GLN A 24 7.40 -11.34 1.13
N ASP A 25 6.52 -12.10 1.79
CA ASP A 25 5.09 -12.16 1.49
C ASP A 25 4.43 -10.77 1.68
N GLU A 26 4.72 -10.09 2.80
CA GLU A 26 4.22 -8.71 3.03
C GLU A 26 4.67 -7.75 1.94
N LYS A 27 5.92 -7.88 1.47
CA LYS A 27 6.44 -7.02 0.39
C LYS A 27 5.71 -7.28 -0.92
N GLU A 28 5.46 -8.53 -1.26
CA GLU A 28 4.75 -8.91 -2.49
C GLU A 28 3.32 -8.36 -2.49
N ILE A 29 2.61 -8.46 -1.37
CA ILE A 29 1.25 -7.92 -1.21
C ILE A 29 1.24 -6.39 -1.31
N ILE A 30 2.13 -5.71 -0.57
CA ILE A 30 2.18 -4.24 -0.58
C ILE A 30 2.60 -3.72 -1.96
N ASP A 31 3.58 -4.35 -2.61
CA ASP A 31 4.01 -3.97 -3.95
C ASP A 31 2.86 -4.14 -4.96
N ALA A 32 2.15 -5.27 -4.94
CA ALA A 32 0.98 -5.49 -5.80
C ALA A 32 -0.15 -4.48 -5.54
N CYS A 33 -0.42 -4.18 -4.27
CA CYS A 33 -1.37 -3.16 -3.85
C CYS A 33 -1.01 -1.78 -4.45
N LEU A 34 0.23 -1.32 -4.24
CA LEU A 34 0.70 -0.03 -4.77
C LEU A 34 0.71 -0.01 -6.31
N GLN A 35 1.06 -1.12 -6.96
CA GLN A 35 0.99 -1.22 -8.42
C GLN A 35 -0.43 -1.06 -8.94
N ALA A 36 -1.40 -1.72 -8.32
CA ALA A 36 -2.81 -1.62 -8.70
C ALA A 36 -3.37 -0.21 -8.48
N LEU A 37 -3.10 0.38 -7.31
CA LEU A 37 -3.58 1.72 -6.97
C LEU A 37 -2.93 2.82 -7.81
N SER A 38 -1.70 2.62 -8.29
CA SER A 38 -0.95 3.60 -9.09
C SER A 38 -1.10 3.44 -10.60
N LEU A 39 -2.08 2.66 -11.07
CA LEU A 39 -2.38 2.55 -12.50
C LEU A 39 -2.86 3.89 -13.08
N GLU A 40 -3.70 4.61 -12.33
CA GLU A 40 -4.15 5.95 -12.66
C GLU A 40 -3.66 6.96 -11.62
N VAL A 41 -2.80 7.89 -12.05
CA VAL A 41 -2.16 8.87 -11.15
C VAL A 41 -3.17 9.73 -10.40
N SER A 42 -4.25 10.16 -11.06
CA SER A 42 -5.30 10.98 -10.44
C SER A 42 -6.04 10.22 -9.34
N GLU A 43 -6.33 8.94 -9.57
CA GLU A 43 -7.00 8.08 -8.60
C GLU A 43 -6.09 7.81 -7.40
N TYR A 44 -4.82 7.48 -7.66
CA TYR A 44 -3.83 7.29 -6.61
C TYR A 44 -3.65 8.53 -5.74
N THR A 45 -3.64 9.71 -6.35
CA THR A 45 -3.56 10.99 -5.63
C THR A 45 -4.79 11.22 -4.76
N SER A 46 -5.99 10.83 -5.22
CA SER A 46 -7.21 10.88 -4.41
C SER A 46 -7.10 9.96 -3.19
N ILE A 47 -6.68 8.71 -3.39
CA ILE A 47 -6.49 7.72 -2.32
C ILE A 47 -5.52 8.25 -1.27
N LEU A 48 -4.40 8.86 -1.69
CA LEU A 48 -3.47 9.48 -0.75
C LEU A 48 -4.16 10.61 0.04
N ASN A 49 -4.92 11.50 -0.58
CA ASN A 49 -5.62 12.57 0.13
C ASN A 49 -6.65 12.04 1.15
N ASP A 50 -7.37 10.96 0.81
CA ASP A 50 -8.32 10.30 1.71
C ASP A 50 -7.58 9.74 2.94
N LEU A 51 -6.45 9.04 2.72
CA LEU A 51 -5.61 8.51 3.79
C LEU A 51 -5.03 9.61 4.69
N ALA A 52 -4.63 10.76 4.13
CA ALA A 52 -4.22 11.93 4.91
C ALA A 52 -5.37 12.51 5.75
N SER A 53 -6.61 12.33 5.29
CA SER A 53 -7.84 12.74 5.97
C SER A 53 -8.38 11.68 6.95
N MET A 54 -7.61 10.60 7.18
CA MET A 54 -7.95 9.49 8.08
C MET A 54 -9.11 8.63 7.60
N GLU A 55 -9.30 8.52 6.28
CA GLU A 55 -10.29 7.67 5.62
C GLU A 55 -9.59 6.52 4.86
N SER A 56 -10.10 5.30 4.97
CA SER A 56 -9.61 4.18 4.16
C SER A 56 -10.02 4.39 2.70
N SER A 57 -9.16 4.02 1.76
CA SER A 57 -9.43 4.25 0.33
C SER A 57 -8.74 3.23 -0.56
N GLY A 58 -9.27 3.03 -1.77
CA GLY A 58 -8.83 1.99 -2.68
C GLY A 58 -9.74 1.81 -3.89
N ILE A 59 -9.52 0.70 -4.59
CA ILE A 59 -10.26 0.23 -5.76
C ILE A 59 -10.70 -1.22 -5.52
N ASP A 60 -11.54 -1.77 -6.40
CA ASP A 60 -12.12 -3.12 -6.26
C ASP A 60 -11.11 -4.24 -5.94
N VAL A 61 -9.87 -4.15 -6.43
CA VAL A 61 -8.84 -5.18 -6.28
C VAL A 61 -7.76 -4.84 -5.27
N ALA A 62 -7.71 -3.62 -4.73
CA ALA A 62 -6.67 -3.18 -3.82
C ALA A 62 -7.15 -2.03 -2.94
N CYS A 63 -6.94 -2.12 -1.63
CA CYS A 63 -7.32 -1.08 -0.69
C CYS A 63 -6.24 -0.84 0.36
N ILE A 64 -6.26 0.36 0.94
CA ILE A 64 -5.48 0.70 2.12
C ILE A 64 -6.46 1.04 3.24
N TYR A 65 -6.52 0.19 4.26
CA TYR A 65 -7.39 0.38 5.41
C TYR A 65 -6.61 0.94 6.60
N LEU A 66 -7.26 1.85 7.32
CA LEU A 66 -6.77 2.35 8.59
C LEU A 66 -7.41 1.59 9.75
N ASP A 67 -6.69 1.44 10.85
CA ASP A 67 -7.18 0.72 12.03
C ASP A 67 -8.46 1.33 12.64
N ASN A 68 -8.70 2.63 12.47
CA ASN A 68 -9.91 3.34 12.88
C ASN A 68 -11.11 3.13 11.95
N ASP A 69 -10.90 2.46 10.82
CA ASP A 69 -11.88 2.25 9.75
C ASP A 69 -11.75 0.81 9.20
N SER A 70 -11.67 -0.14 10.13
CA SER A 70 -11.38 -1.55 9.85
C SER A 70 -12.61 -2.44 9.64
N ASP A 71 -13.82 -1.88 9.73
CA ASP A 71 -15.08 -2.64 9.71
C ASP A 71 -15.29 -3.38 8.38
N ASP A 72 -14.82 -2.81 7.27
CA ASP A 72 -14.91 -3.38 5.92
C ASP A 72 -13.63 -4.11 5.48
N CYS A 73 -12.64 -4.25 6.35
CA CYS A 73 -11.37 -4.89 6.02
C CYS A 73 -11.42 -6.42 6.21
N ILE A 74 -10.82 -7.17 5.28
CA ILE A 74 -10.69 -8.63 5.38
C ILE A 74 -9.90 -9.08 6.62
N CYS A 75 -8.92 -8.28 7.07
CA CYS A 75 -8.27 -8.48 8.35
C CYS A 75 -9.08 -7.75 9.43
N GLN A 76 -10.11 -8.44 9.96
CA GLN A 76 -10.93 -7.89 11.03
C GLN A 76 -10.05 -7.55 12.24
N LYS A 77 -10.00 -6.25 12.61
CA LYS A 77 -9.21 -5.66 13.71
C LYS A 77 -7.69 -5.84 13.58
N PHE A 78 -7.00 -4.75 13.24
CA PHE A 78 -5.54 -4.65 13.22
C PHE A 78 -5.10 -3.32 13.86
N GLU A 79 -3.79 -3.16 14.08
CA GLU A 79 -3.20 -1.90 14.53
C GLU A 79 -2.31 -1.33 13.41
N GLY A 80 -2.46 -0.05 13.11
CA GLY A 80 -1.72 0.63 12.07
C GLY A 80 -2.47 0.75 10.74
N VAL A 81 -1.91 0.16 9.69
CA VAL A 81 -2.40 0.28 8.31
C VAL A 81 -2.36 -1.09 7.65
N CYS A 82 -3.45 -1.47 6.99
CA CYS A 82 -3.57 -2.70 6.23
C CYS A 82 -3.56 -2.40 4.74
N PHE A 83 -2.66 -3.05 4.00
CA PHE A 83 -2.64 -3.05 2.54
C PHE A 83 -3.29 -4.34 2.07
N THR A 84 -4.28 -4.26 1.21
CA THR A 84 -4.94 -5.43 0.60
C THR A 84 -4.70 -5.46 -0.89
N TYR A 85 -4.60 -6.68 -1.43
CA TYR A 85 -4.62 -6.95 -2.86
C TYR A 85 -5.33 -8.28 -3.09
N LEU A 86 -6.43 -8.26 -3.85
CA LEU A 86 -7.35 -9.40 -3.98
C LEU A 86 -7.80 -9.90 -2.59
N ASP A 87 -7.57 -11.18 -2.29
CA ASP A 87 -7.92 -11.83 -1.02
C ASP A 87 -6.75 -11.87 -0.01
N GLU A 88 -5.65 -11.18 -0.31
CA GLU A 88 -4.44 -11.15 0.52
C GLU A 88 -4.25 -9.79 1.19
N TYR A 89 -3.59 -9.79 2.35
CA TYR A 89 -3.32 -8.57 3.12
C TYR A 89 -1.98 -8.58 3.85
N ALA A 90 -1.47 -7.38 4.08
CA ALA A 90 -0.29 -7.13 4.91
C ALA A 90 -0.55 -5.95 5.84
N THR A 91 -0.26 -6.12 7.13
CA THR A 91 -0.44 -5.07 8.14
C THR A 91 0.90 -4.51 8.57
N VAL A 92 0.99 -3.19 8.65
CA VAL A 92 2.21 -2.49 9.06
C VAL A 92 1.87 -1.34 10.00
N SER A 93 2.84 -0.89 10.78
CA SER A 93 2.65 0.29 11.62
C SER A 93 2.49 1.57 10.78
N ARG A 94 1.76 2.57 11.28
CA ARG A 94 1.58 3.88 10.62
C ARG A 94 2.91 4.51 10.15
N PRO A 95 4.00 4.50 10.95
CA PRO A 95 5.30 5.01 10.47
C PRO A 95 5.86 4.27 9.25
N LYS A 96 5.69 2.93 9.20
CA LYS A 96 6.11 2.14 8.05
C LYS A 96 5.25 2.46 6.84
N ALA A 97 3.92 2.52 7.00
CA ALA A 97 3.01 2.90 5.92
C ALA A 97 3.34 4.30 5.36
N ASN A 98 3.55 5.29 6.22
CA ASN A 98 3.97 6.63 5.81
C ASN A 98 5.29 6.63 5.05
N HIS A 99 6.26 5.81 5.47
CA HIS A 99 7.51 5.65 4.73
C HIS A 99 7.27 5.07 3.33
N ILE A 100 6.49 3.99 3.23
CA ILE A 100 6.17 3.31 1.98
C ILE A 100 5.46 4.26 1.00
N LEU A 101 4.42 4.96 1.48
CA LEU A 101 3.62 5.88 0.67
C LEU A 101 4.40 7.13 0.27
N ASN A 102 5.26 7.64 1.15
CA ASN A 102 6.14 8.75 0.77
C ASN A 102 7.12 8.34 -0.34
N ARG A 103 7.67 7.13 -0.27
CA ARG A 103 8.55 6.60 -1.31
C ARG A 103 7.83 6.34 -2.64
N SER A 104 6.57 5.89 -2.61
CA SER A 104 5.81 5.69 -3.86
C SER A 104 5.52 7.02 -4.56
N ILE A 105 5.24 8.09 -3.81
CA ILE A 105 5.11 9.46 -4.32
C ILE A 105 6.39 9.90 -5.02
N GLU A 106 7.55 9.69 -4.40
CA GLU A 106 8.86 10.02 -4.98
C GLU A 106 9.14 9.24 -6.28
N ILE A 107 8.80 7.95 -6.32
CA ILE A 107 9.02 7.08 -7.51
C ILE A 107 8.12 7.47 -8.67
N LEU A 108 6.88 7.88 -8.38
CA LEU A 108 5.89 8.26 -9.37
C LEU A 108 5.99 9.74 -9.78
N ASP A 109 6.92 10.50 -9.17
CA ASP A 109 7.14 11.94 -9.42
C ASP A 109 5.84 12.76 -9.26
N LEU A 110 5.09 12.49 -8.19
CA LEU A 110 3.81 13.14 -7.94
C LEU A 110 4.01 14.49 -7.25
N GLU A 111 3.42 15.55 -7.83
CA GLU A 111 3.35 16.87 -7.21
C GLU A 111 2.25 16.92 -6.13
N LEU A 112 2.43 16.16 -5.05
CA LEU A 112 1.51 16.06 -3.92
C LEU A 112 2.15 16.57 -2.61
N ASP A 113 1.48 17.47 -1.91
CA ASP A 113 1.87 17.91 -0.56
C ASP A 113 1.42 16.88 0.51
N TRP A 114 2.11 15.75 0.53
CA TRP A 114 1.78 14.61 1.40
C TRP A 114 1.93 14.94 2.88
N LYS A 115 0.82 14.90 3.62
CA LYS A 115 0.80 15.17 5.07
C LYS A 115 1.06 13.96 5.95
N GLY A 116 1.06 12.76 5.36
CA GLY A 116 1.09 11.52 6.11
C GLY A 116 -0.26 11.17 6.73
N ILE A 117 -0.43 9.87 6.99
CA ILE A 117 -1.45 9.33 7.86
C ILE A 117 -1.16 9.86 9.27
N GLN A 118 -2.10 10.63 9.84
CA GLN A 118 -1.96 11.25 11.16
C GLN A 118 -1.92 10.19 12.26
N ALA A 119 -1.44 10.53 13.46
CA ALA A 119 -1.34 9.61 14.59
C ALA A 119 -2.63 9.58 15.42
#